data_AF-V7HMF9-F1
#
_entry.id   AF-V7HMF9-F1
#
_cell.length_a   1.000
_cell.length_b   1.000
_cell.length_c   1.000
_cell.angle_alpha   90.00
_cell.angle_beta   90.00
_cell.angle_gamma   90.00
#
_symmetry.space_group_name_H-M   'P 1'
#
loop_
_entity.id
_entity.type
_entity.pdbx_description
1 polymer ?
#
loop_
_entity_poly.entity_id
_entity_poly.type
_entity_poly.pdbx_seq_one_letter_code
_entity_poly.pdbx_strand_id
1 'polypeptide(L)'
;MQLKLIIAGLVTLAFLGLFATAAVYRGNAIAAEAETARVQASLDKAVDANKVSSDTIERMQKQDAANDKIAADLGLKLAAANDALIEKTTARADLKGKDENARTYLNTPVPDSVRKLYP
;
A
#
# COMPACT_ATOMS: atom_id res chain seq x y z
N MET A 1 14.90 -23.33 -78.92
CA MET A 1 13.90 -22.78 -77.97
C MET A 1 14.30 -22.98 -76.49
N GLN A 2 14.94 -24.08 -76.11
CA GLN A 2 15.30 -24.37 -74.71
C GLN A 2 16.25 -23.35 -74.06
N LEU A 3 17.27 -22.86 -74.77
CA LEU A 3 18.22 -21.89 -74.20
C LEU A 3 17.56 -20.56 -73.79
N LYS A 4 16.57 -20.09 -74.56
CA LYS A 4 15.80 -18.88 -74.23
C LYS A 4 14.92 -19.08 -72.99
N LEU A 5 14.39 -20.29 -72.79
CA LEU A 5 13.59 -20.63 -71.61
C LEU A 5 14.46 -20.72 -70.34
N ILE A 6 15.68 -21.27 -70.46
CA ILE A 6 16.63 -21.32 -69.34
C ILE A 6 17.06 -19.91 -68.93
N ILE A 7 17.40 -19.06 -69.90
CA ILE A 7 17.76 -17.65 -69.62
C ILE A 7 16.58 -16.89 -69.03
N ALA A 8 15.38 -17.06 -69.59
CA ALA A 8 14.17 -16.44 -69.03
C ALA A 8 13.93 -16.88 -67.58
N GLY A 9 14.05 -18.18 -67.27
CA GLY A 9 13.88 -18.70 -65.92
C GLY A 9 14.90 -18.16 -64.91
N LEU A 10 16.17 -18.01 -65.31
CA LEU A 10 17.21 -17.43 -64.46
C LEU A 10 16.96 -15.95 -64.16
N VAL A 11 16.49 -15.19 -65.15
CA VAL A 11 16.14 -13.77 -64.97
C VAL A 11 14.98 -13.64 -63.98
N THR A 12 13.92 -14.43 -64.13
CA THR A 12 12.78 -14.37 -63.19
C THR A 12 13.17 -14.73 -61.76
N LEU A 13 14.05 -15.72 -61.58
CA LEU A 13 14.58 -16.10 -60.26
C LEU A 13 15.42 -14.99 -59.63
N ALA A 14 16.26 -14.32 -60.42
CA ALA A 14 17.06 -13.19 -59.94
C ALA A 14 16.18 -12.03 -59.48
N PHE A 15 15.11 -11.70 -60.22
CA PHE A 15 14.14 -10.69 -59.82
C PHE A 15 13.39 -11.08 -58.55
N LEU A 16 12.90 -12.32 -58.43
CA LEU A 16 12.21 -12.80 -57.23
C LEU A 16 13.10 -12.75 -55.99
N GLY A 17 14.37 -13.15 -56.10
CA GLY A 17 15.34 -13.04 -55.00
C GLY A 17 15.57 -11.59 -54.55
N LEU A 18 15.61 -10.65 -55.50
CA LEU A 18 15.82 -9.24 -55.21
C LEU A 18 14.59 -8.58 -54.57
N PHE A 19 13.38 -8.94 -55.00
CA PHE A 19 12.14 -8.51 -54.36
C PHE A 19 11.96 -9.12 -52.96
N ALA A 20 12.31 -10.40 -52.78
CA ALA A 20 12.21 -11.06 -51.48
C ALA A 20 13.17 -10.44 -50.45
N THR A 21 14.42 -10.17 -50.84
CA THR A 21 15.41 -9.53 -49.95
C THR A 21 15.02 -8.09 -49.59
N ALA A 22 14.50 -7.31 -50.54
CA ALA A 22 13.99 -5.97 -50.29
C ALA A 22 12.78 -5.97 -49.33
N ALA A 23 11.89 -6.95 -49.45
CA ALA A 23 10.73 -7.10 -48.56
C ALA A 23 11.13 -7.47 -47.13
N VAL A 24 12.10 -8.38 -46.96
CA VAL A 24 12.63 -8.78 -45.65
C VAL A 24 13.33 -7.60 -44.96
N TYR A 25 14.13 -6.82 -45.69
CA TYR A 25 14.84 -5.67 -45.10
C TYR A 25 13.88 -4.59 -44.60
N ARG A 26 12.83 -4.29 -45.37
CA ARG A 26 11.76 -3.37 -44.96
C ARG A 26 10.94 -3.92 -43.78
N GLY A 27 10.63 -5.21 -43.79
CA GLY A 27 9.94 -5.88 -42.69
C GLY A 27 10.73 -5.83 -41.38
N ASN A 28 12.03 -6.06 -41.44
CA ASN A 28 12.91 -6.01 -40.27
C ASN A 28 13.07 -4.58 -39.72
N ALA A 29 13.14 -3.56 -40.59
CA ALA A 29 13.17 -2.18 -40.14
C ALA A 29 11.87 -1.78 -39.41
N ILE A 30 10.71 -2.14 -39.96
CA ILE A 30 9.40 -1.90 -39.34
C ILE A 30 9.25 -2.69 -38.03
N ALA A 31 9.74 -3.94 -38.00
CA ALA A 31 9.72 -4.76 -36.78
C ALA A 31 10.62 -4.19 -35.68
N ALA A 32 11.80 -3.65 -36.02
CA ALA A 32 12.69 -3.00 -35.08
C ALA A 32 12.11 -1.70 -34.51
N GLU A 33 11.45 -0.89 -35.33
CA GLU A 33 10.70 0.30 -34.86
C GLU A 33 9.53 -0.09 -33.95
N ALA A 34 8.80 -1.16 -34.29
CA ALA A 34 7.71 -1.67 -33.45
C ALA A 34 8.23 -2.25 -32.12
N GLU A 35 9.38 -2.92 -32.13
CA GLU A 35 10.02 -3.47 -30.94
C GLU A 35 10.54 -2.36 -30.02
N THR A 36 11.22 -1.36 -30.58
CA THR A 36 11.68 -0.19 -29.81
C THR A 36 10.52 0.58 -29.19
N ALA A 37 9.43 0.80 -29.94
CA ALA A 37 8.21 1.40 -29.39
C ALA A 37 7.58 0.56 -28.27
N ARG A 38 7.56 -0.78 -28.39
CA ARG A 38 7.08 -1.68 -27.34
C ARG A 38 7.99 -1.67 -26.11
N VAL A 39 9.30 -1.61 -26.30
CA VAL A 39 10.26 -1.54 -25.19
C VAL A 39 10.12 -0.21 -24.46
N GLN A 40 9.99 0.92 -25.16
CA GLN A 40 9.70 2.22 -24.56
C GLN A 40 8.38 2.22 -23.79
N ALA A 41 7.30 1.71 -24.39
CA ALA A 41 6.02 1.61 -23.69
C ALA A 41 6.06 0.69 -22.47
N SER A 42 6.88 -0.37 -22.51
CA SER A 42 7.11 -1.25 -21.35
C SER A 42 7.91 -0.55 -20.25
N LEU A 43 8.92 0.25 -20.65
CA LEU A 43 9.72 1.05 -19.73
C LEU A 43 8.86 2.12 -19.04
N ASP A 44 8.05 2.85 -19.80
CA ASP A 44 7.15 3.88 -19.25
C ASP A 44 6.18 3.28 -18.23
N LYS A 45 5.56 2.13 -18.56
CA LYS A 45 4.70 1.40 -17.63
C LYS A 45 5.43 0.96 -16.36
N ALA A 46 6.69 0.52 -16.48
CA ALA A 46 7.49 0.12 -15.33
C ALA A 46 7.85 1.32 -14.44
N VAL A 47 8.16 2.48 -15.04
CA VAL A 47 8.43 3.73 -14.33
C VAL A 47 7.18 4.21 -13.59
N ASP A 48 6.02 4.21 -14.24
CA ASP A 48 4.74 4.58 -13.63
C ASP A 48 4.37 3.65 -12.47
N ALA A 49 4.53 2.33 -12.67
CA ALA A 49 4.31 1.36 -11.61
C ALA A 49 5.23 1.59 -10.40
N ASN A 50 6.53 1.82 -10.64
CA ASN A 50 7.50 2.11 -9.58
C ASN A 50 7.16 3.40 -8.83
N LYS A 51 6.68 4.44 -9.53
CA LYS A 51 6.24 5.68 -8.91
C LYS A 51 5.05 5.46 -7.98
N VAL A 52 4.02 4.76 -8.45
CA VAL A 52 2.83 4.42 -7.64
C VAL A 52 3.23 3.58 -6.42
N SER A 53 4.14 2.62 -6.58
CA SER A 53 4.67 1.82 -5.48
C SER A 53 5.42 2.68 -4.46
N SER A 54 6.29 3.59 -4.91
CA SER A 54 7.04 4.49 -4.03
C SER A 54 6.11 5.40 -3.22
N ASP A 55 5.13 6.03 -3.87
CA ASP A 55 4.15 6.90 -3.22
C ASP A 55 3.30 6.13 -2.19
N THR A 56 3.00 4.86 -2.50
CA THR A 56 2.26 3.97 -1.59
C THR A 56 3.10 3.62 -0.37
N ILE A 57 4.37 3.26 -0.55
CA ILE A 57 5.30 2.94 0.54
C ILE A 57 5.49 4.16 1.45
N GLU A 58 5.69 5.35 0.88
CA GLU A 58 5.83 6.57 1.68
C GLU A 58 4.57 6.86 2.50
N ARG A 59 3.38 6.68 1.91
CA ARG A 59 2.10 6.83 2.63
C ARG A 59 1.95 5.79 3.75
N MET A 60 2.33 4.54 3.51
CA MET A 60 2.29 3.48 4.53
C MET A 60 3.23 3.81 5.69
N GLN A 61 4.47 4.21 5.42
CA GLN A 61 5.43 4.60 6.46
C GLN A 61 4.94 5.78 7.30
N LYS A 62 4.31 6.79 6.68
CA LYS A 62 3.69 7.91 7.41
C LYS A 62 2.52 7.46 8.28
N GLN A 63 1.71 6.51 7.81
CA GLN A 63 0.60 5.94 8.59
C GLN A 63 1.12 5.11 9.76
N ASP A 64 2.13 4.27 9.55
CA ASP A 64 2.73 3.46 10.61
C ASP A 64 3.34 4.35 11.70
N ALA A 65 4.10 5.39 11.33
CA ALA A 65 4.64 6.35 12.29
C ALA A 65 3.55 7.09 13.09
N ALA A 66 2.42 7.41 12.45
CA ALA A 66 1.27 8.01 13.14
C ALA A 66 0.59 7.02 14.09
N ASN A 67 0.42 5.76 13.66
CA ASN A 67 -0.15 4.69 14.47
C ASN A 67 0.72 4.39 15.69
N ASP A 68 2.03 4.30 15.53
CA ASP A 68 2.97 4.09 16.63
C ASP A 68 2.88 5.21 17.67
N LYS A 69 2.78 6.47 17.21
CA LYS A 69 2.59 7.62 18.10
C LYS A 69 1.28 7.56 18.85
N ILE A 70 0.18 7.18 18.18
CA ILE A 70 -1.13 7.01 18.82
C ILE A 70 -1.09 5.86 19.84
N ALA A 71 -0.47 4.73 19.50
CA ALA A 71 -0.33 3.60 20.39
C ALA A 71 0.48 3.96 21.65
N ALA A 72 1.58 4.71 21.48
CA ALA A 72 2.37 5.21 22.60
C ALA A 72 1.56 6.17 23.50
N ASP A 73 0.83 7.12 22.92
CA ASP A 73 -0.02 8.06 23.66
C ASP A 73 -1.16 7.34 24.41
N LEU A 74 -1.79 6.34 23.78
CA LEU A 74 -2.80 5.49 24.43
C LEU A 74 -2.19 4.69 25.58
N GLY A 75 -0.99 4.15 25.42
CA GLY A 75 -0.26 3.46 26.49
C GLY A 75 -0.01 4.37 27.70
N LEU A 76 0.45 5.60 27.45
CA LEU A 76 0.68 6.60 28.50
C LEU A 76 -0.63 7.01 29.19
N LYS A 77 -1.70 7.25 28.43
CA LYS A 77 -3.02 7.58 28.97
C LYS A 77 -3.60 6.45 29.80
N LEU A 78 -3.41 5.19 29.37
CA LEU A 78 -3.87 4.02 30.10
C LEU A 78 -3.10 3.86 31.43
N ALA A 79 -1.79 4.06 31.42
CA ALA A 79 -0.98 4.05 32.64
C ALA A 79 -1.45 5.14 33.61
N ALA A 80 -1.59 6.38 33.13
CA ALA A 80 -2.07 7.49 33.95
C ALA A 80 -3.48 7.26 34.52
N ALA A 81 -4.39 6.65 33.74
CA ALA A 81 -5.73 6.32 34.20
C ALA A 81 -5.72 5.22 35.27
N ASN A 82 -4.86 4.21 35.14
CA ASN A 82 -4.68 3.17 36.15
C ASN A 82 -4.11 3.74 37.45
N ASP A 83 -3.10 4.61 37.37
CA ASP A 83 -2.51 5.26 38.54
C ASP A 83 -3.56 6.11 39.27
N ALA A 84 -4.35 6.91 38.54
CA ALA A 84 -5.43 7.70 39.12
C ALA A 84 -6.54 6.82 39.75
N LEU A 85 -6.83 5.66 39.16
CA LEU A 85 -7.80 4.71 39.72
C LEU A 85 -7.28 4.07 41.02
N ILE A 86 -6.01 3.68 41.06
CA ILE A 86 -5.36 3.14 42.25
C ILE A 86 -5.35 4.20 43.36
N GLU A 87 -4.98 5.45 43.03
CA GLU A 87 -4.98 6.56 43.98
C GLU A 87 -6.38 6.79 44.56
N LYS A 88 -7.42 6.87 43.72
CA LYS A 88 -8.81 7.04 44.19
C LYS A 88 -9.29 5.86 45.01
N THR A 89 -8.91 4.64 44.65
CA THR A 89 -9.31 3.43 45.40
C THR A 89 -8.63 3.39 46.76
N THR A 90 -7.34 3.75 46.82
CA THR A 90 -6.58 3.87 48.07
C THR A 90 -7.17 4.96 48.95
N ALA A 91 -7.42 6.15 48.40
CA ALA A 91 -8.05 7.26 49.13
C ALA A 91 -9.44 6.88 49.68
N ARG A 92 -10.24 6.14 48.91
CA ARG A 92 -11.56 5.64 49.37
C ARG A 92 -11.43 4.60 50.47
N ALA A 93 -10.45 3.71 50.39
CA ALA A 93 -10.18 2.71 51.44
C ALA A 93 -9.69 3.39 52.73
N ASP A 94 -8.82 4.39 52.62
CA ASP A 94 -8.34 5.20 53.72
C ASP A 94 -9.46 5.97 54.42
N LEU A 95 -10.34 6.64 53.65
CA LEU A 95 -11.55 7.30 54.16
C LEU A 95 -12.46 6.31 54.89
N LYS A 96 -12.64 5.10 54.34
CA LYS A 96 -13.43 4.03 54.98
C LYS A 96 -12.81 3.52 56.28
N GLY A 97 -11.48 3.51 56.38
CA GLY A 97 -10.76 3.03 57.56
C GLY A 97 -10.65 4.05 58.69
N LYS A 98 -10.60 5.35 58.36
CA LYS A 98 -10.38 6.44 59.33
C LYS A 98 -11.68 7.04 59.90
N ASP A 99 -12.81 6.88 59.23
CA ASP A 99 -14.05 7.59 59.59
C ASP A 99 -15.30 6.69 59.53
N GLU A 100 -15.92 6.42 60.69
CA GLU A 100 -17.06 5.50 60.87
C GLU A 100 -18.31 5.98 60.08
N ASN A 101 -18.47 7.31 59.94
CA ASN A 101 -19.55 7.91 59.16
C ASN A 101 -19.32 7.77 57.65
N ALA A 102 -18.09 7.98 57.17
CA ALA A 102 -17.74 7.75 55.77
C ALA A 102 -17.88 6.27 55.40
N ARG A 103 -17.55 5.37 56.33
CA ARG A 103 -17.72 3.93 56.18
C ARG A 103 -19.18 3.52 56.05
N THR A 104 -20.08 4.11 56.83
CA THR A 104 -21.52 3.91 56.72
C THR A 104 -22.04 4.42 55.37
N TYR A 105 -21.71 5.67 54.99
CA TYR A 105 -22.14 6.26 53.71
C TYR A 105 -21.65 5.50 52.47
N LEU A 106 -20.40 5.01 52.49
CA LEU A 106 -19.80 4.24 51.38
C LEU A 106 -20.31 2.80 51.29
N ASN A 107 -20.90 2.25 52.36
CA ASN A 107 -21.52 0.93 52.37
C ASN A 107 -23.01 0.98 51.97
N THR A 108 -23.63 2.17 52.00
CA THR A 108 -25.03 2.33 51.59
C THR A 108 -25.14 2.15 50.07
N PRO A 109 -26.06 1.31 49.55
CA PRO A 109 -26.24 1.14 48.13
C PRO A 109 -26.58 2.47 47.45
N VAL A 110 -25.87 2.80 46.36
CA VAL A 110 -26.09 4.05 45.61
C VAL A 110 -27.51 4.04 45.03
N PRO A 111 -28.34 5.07 45.33
CA PRO A 111 -29.71 5.15 44.83
C PRO A 111 -29.78 5.15 43.30
N ASP A 112 -30.79 4.47 42.75
CA ASP A 112 -30.95 4.27 41.30
C ASP A 112 -31.04 5.59 40.50
N SER A 113 -31.46 6.67 41.14
CA SER A 113 -31.53 8.01 40.54
C SER A 113 -30.15 8.57 40.16
N VAL A 114 -29.10 8.22 40.88
CA VAL A 114 -27.71 8.66 40.61
C VAL A 114 -27.03 7.71 39.62
N ARG A 115 -27.35 6.41 39.67
CA ARG A 115 -26.81 5.39 38.75
C ARG A 115 -27.21 5.63 37.29
N LYS A 116 -28.35 6.28 37.05
CA LYS A 116 -28.81 6.66 35.70
C LYS A 116 -28.15 7.93 35.13
N LEU A 117 -27.48 8.73 35.97
CA LEU A 117 -26.90 10.02 35.55
C LEU A 117 -25.49 9.88 34.97
N TYR A 118 -24.80 8.78 35.29
CA TYR A 118 -23.52 8.39 34.69
C TYR A 118 -23.70 7.03 34.01
N PRO A 119 -23.99 6.99 32.69
CA PRO A 119 -23.88 5.77 31.91
C PRO A 119 -22.42 5.32 31.76
#